data_AF-A0A119VDJ8-F1
#
_entry.id   AF-A0A119VDJ8-F1
#
_cell.length_a   1.000
_cell.length_b   1.000
_cell.length_c   1.000
_cell.angle_alpha   90.00
_cell.angle_beta   90.00
_cell.angle_gamma   90.00
#
_symmetry.space_group_name_H-M   'P 1'
#
loop_
_entity.id
_entity.type
_entity.pdbx_description
1 polymer ?
#
loop_
_entity_poly.entity_id
_entity_poly.type
_entity_poly.pdbx_seq_one_letter_code
_entity_poly.pdbx_strand_id
1 'polypeptide(L)'
;MDAYRWAQERLGGAPAYPGHPLVLSTIIMHAFDNLEAADKPTIHGWSAALGDCRIPGAGDHVGQAIRLLRMGRDGASADELVAAACRYWIDGNAGGHHANVPLGNAQAATIEPLFRETIAVWLRPALARR
;
A
#
# COMPACT_ATOMS: atom_id res chain seq x y z
N MET A 1 8.75 11.29 -10.18
CA MET A 1 7.31 11.64 -10.21
C MET A 1 6.86 11.72 -8.77
N ASP A 2 6.15 12.76 -8.35
CA ASP A 2 5.63 12.83 -6.97
C ASP A 2 4.38 11.94 -6.81
N ALA A 3 4.09 11.53 -5.57
CA ALA A 3 2.99 10.60 -5.27
C ALA A 3 1.61 11.17 -5.63
N TYR A 4 1.47 12.49 -5.66
CA TYR A 4 0.22 13.16 -6.04
C TYR A 4 -0.05 12.99 -7.54
N ARG A 5 0.93 13.27 -8.40
CA ARG A 5 0.83 13.02 -9.85
C ARG A 5 0.62 11.55 -10.15
N TRP A 6 1.33 10.67 -9.45
CA TRP A 6 1.13 9.23 -9.58
C TRP A 6 -0.32 8.84 -9.27
N ALA A 7 -0.91 9.36 -8.19
CA ALA A 7 -2.28 9.05 -7.82
C ALA A 7 -3.29 9.60 -8.84
N GLN A 8 -3.09 10.81 -9.36
CA GLN A 8 -3.92 11.36 -10.43
C GLN A 8 -3.92 10.47 -11.67
N GLU A 9 -2.74 10.03 -12.12
CA GLU A 9 -2.60 9.19 -13.31
C GLU A 9 -3.17 7.78 -13.12
N ARG A 10 -2.99 7.18 -11.94
CA ARG A 10 -3.35 5.78 -11.69
C ARG A 10 -4.74 5.58 -11.11
N LEU A 11 -5.26 6.56 -10.38
CA LEU A 11 -6.54 6.48 -9.66
C LEU A 11 -7.59 7.46 -10.21
N GLY A 12 -7.21 8.38 -11.12
CA GLY A 12 -8.10 9.42 -11.62
C GLY A 12 -8.42 10.52 -10.60
N GLY A 13 -7.62 10.62 -9.52
CA GLY A 13 -7.86 11.57 -8.44
C GLY A 13 -6.99 11.33 -7.21
N ALA A 14 -7.34 11.98 -6.10
CA ALA A 14 -6.71 11.74 -4.81
C ALA A 14 -7.14 10.37 -4.22
N PRO A 15 -6.26 9.67 -3.50
CA PRO A 15 -6.63 8.44 -2.80
C PRO A 15 -7.74 8.70 -1.78
N ALA A 16 -8.70 7.76 -1.67
CA ALA A 16 -9.73 7.81 -0.65
C ALA A 16 -9.10 7.75 0.74
N TYR A 17 -9.41 8.70 1.64
CA TYR A 17 -9.01 8.61 3.04
C TYR A 17 -9.88 7.59 3.78
N PRO A 18 -9.35 6.75 4.70
CA PRO A 18 -7.97 6.68 5.23
C PRO A 18 -6.94 5.93 4.35
N GLY A 19 -7.35 5.46 3.17
CA GLY A 19 -6.51 4.76 2.21
C GLY A 19 -6.82 3.27 2.19
N HIS A 20 -7.28 2.75 1.05
CA HIS A 20 -7.42 1.30 0.89
C HIS A 20 -6.03 0.65 1.01
N PRO A 21 -5.81 -0.39 1.83
CA PRO A 21 -4.48 -0.96 2.04
C PRO A 21 -3.77 -1.37 0.74
N LEU A 22 -4.51 -1.93 -0.22
CA LEU A 22 -3.97 -2.28 -1.55
C LEU A 22 -3.41 -1.06 -2.32
N VAL A 23 -4.13 0.06 -2.28
CA VAL A 23 -3.71 1.33 -2.91
C VAL A 23 -2.47 1.87 -2.18
N LEU A 24 -2.51 1.92 -0.85
CA LEU A 24 -1.39 2.38 -0.04
C LEU A 24 -0.14 1.52 -0.22
N SER A 25 -0.26 0.19 -0.25
CA SER A 25 0.86 -0.72 -0.53
C SER A 25 1.48 -0.41 -1.90
N THR A 26 0.66 -0.11 -2.91
CA THR A 26 1.16 0.25 -4.26
C THR A 26 1.89 1.59 -4.26
N ILE A 27 1.36 2.60 -3.54
CA ILE A 27 2.04 3.89 -3.37
C ILE A 27 3.37 3.70 -2.64
N ILE A 28 3.42 2.87 -1.61
CA ILE A 28 4.65 2.55 -0.87
C ILE A 28 5.70 1.93 -1.79
N MET A 29 5.33 0.95 -2.62
CA MET A 29 6.24 0.34 -3.59
C MET A 29 6.74 1.34 -4.64
N HIS A 30 5.96 2.38 -4.94
CA HIS A 30 6.42 3.47 -5.81
C HIS A 30 7.38 4.44 -5.11
N ALA A 31 7.17 4.69 -3.82
CA ALA A 31 7.91 5.70 -3.05
C ALA A 31 9.23 5.16 -2.45
N PHE A 32 9.36 3.85 -2.25
CA PHE A 32 10.49 3.19 -1.63
C PHE A 32 11.10 2.12 -2.54
N ASP A 33 12.43 1.99 -2.48
CA ASP A 33 13.17 1.04 -3.33
C ASP A 33 12.89 -0.42 -2.98
N ASN A 34 12.60 -0.71 -1.70
CA ASN A 34 12.36 -2.06 -1.19
C ASN A 34 11.62 -2.04 0.17
N LEU A 35 11.23 -3.23 0.63
CA LEU A 35 10.49 -3.39 1.88
C LEU A 35 11.32 -2.98 3.09
N GLU A 36 12.62 -3.28 3.10
CA GLU A 36 13.51 -2.93 4.20
C GLU A 36 13.55 -1.42 4.43
N ALA A 37 13.58 -0.63 3.35
CA ALA A 37 13.55 0.83 3.41
C ALA A 37 12.18 1.35 3.90
N ALA A 38 11.08 0.79 3.39
CA ALA A 38 9.72 1.20 3.76
C ALA A 38 9.35 0.83 5.21
N ASP A 39 9.82 -0.32 5.67
CA ASP A 39 9.47 -0.91 6.97
C ASP A 39 10.44 -0.55 8.10
N LYS A 40 11.54 0.14 7.78
CA LYS A 40 12.53 0.56 8.77
C LYS A 40 11.87 1.38 9.88
N PRO A 41 12.06 1.04 11.17
CA PRO A 41 11.51 1.82 12.26
C PRO A 41 12.19 3.19 12.33
N THR A 42 11.39 4.22 12.52
CA THR A 42 11.80 5.60 12.83
C THR A 42 12.12 5.75 14.31
N ILE A 43 12.59 6.93 14.73
CA ILE A 43 12.85 7.25 16.14
C ILE A 43 11.60 7.13 17.04
N HIS A 44 10.40 7.16 16.45
CA HIS A 44 9.13 7.03 17.15
C HIS A 44 8.58 5.59 17.15
N GLY A 45 9.34 4.63 16.61
CA GLY A 45 8.99 3.21 16.57
C GLY A 45 8.05 2.81 15.43
N TRP A 46 7.63 3.74 14.58
CA TRP A 46 6.76 3.47 13.43
C TRP A 46 7.58 3.23 12.17
N SER A 47 7.02 2.56 11.16
CA SER A 47 7.71 2.36 9.87
C SER A 47 8.02 3.68 9.15
N ALA A 48 9.08 3.70 8.36
CA ALA A 48 9.48 4.86 7.55
C ALA A 48 8.36 5.30 6.60
N ALA A 49 7.61 4.35 6.04
CA ALA A 49 6.43 4.64 5.22
C ALA A 49 5.36 5.46 5.96
N LEU A 50 5.15 5.25 7.26
CA LEU A 50 4.19 6.04 8.02
C LEU A 50 4.68 7.47 8.28
N GLY A 51 5.99 7.66 8.42
CA GLY A 51 6.59 8.98 8.61
C GLY A 51 6.78 9.79 7.32
N ASP A 52 6.49 9.21 6.15
CA ASP A 52 6.81 9.81 4.86
C ASP A 52 5.63 10.61 4.30
N CYS A 53 5.86 11.90 4.01
CA CYS A 53 4.83 12.82 3.52
C CYS A 53 4.29 12.47 2.13
N ARG A 54 4.94 11.55 1.40
CA ARG A 54 4.47 11.05 0.10
C ARG A 54 3.37 10.01 0.24
N ILE A 55 3.12 9.47 1.44
CA ILE A 55 2.13 8.40 1.69
C ILE A 55 0.85 9.02 2.29
N PRO A 56 -0.26 9.13 1.53
CA PRO A 56 -1.45 9.88 1.94
C PRO A 56 -2.47 9.02 2.71
N GLY A 57 -2.03 8.31 3.74
CA GLY A 57 -2.87 7.36 4.51
C GLY A 57 -2.92 7.63 6.01
N ALA A 58 -3.94 7.11 6.67
CA ALA A 58 -4.00 7.12 8.14
C ALA A 58 -3.04 6.08 8.74
N GLY A 59 -2.60 6.31 9.99
CA GLY A 59 -1.66 5.46 10.72
C GLY A 59 -1.93 3.97 10.60
N ASP A 60 -3.12 3.54 10.99
CA ASP A 60 -3.50 2.13 10.99
C ASP A 60 -3.53 1.54 9.57
N HIS A 61 -3.99 2.31 8.59
CA HIS A 61 -4.11 1.86 7.19
C HIS A 61 -2.74 1.73 6.51
N VAL A 62 -1.81 2.66 6.78
CA VAL A 62 -0.41 2.54 6.35
C VAL A 62 0.28 1.37 7.06
N GLY A 63 0.01 1.19 8.36
CA GLY A 63 0.48 0.03 9.12
C GLY A 63 0.01 -1.30 8.51
N GLN A 64 -1.26 -1.38 8.07
CA GLN A 64 -1.75 -2.56 7.37
C GLN A 64 -1.17 -2.72 5.97
N ALA A 65 -0.95 -1.64 5.24
CA ALA A 65 -0.27 -1.70 3.96
C ALA A 65 1.12 -2.32 4.08
N ILE A 66 1.88 -1.93 5.11
CA ILE A 66 3.18 -2.53 5.45
C ILE A 66 3.01 -4.01 5.86
N ARG A 67 1.99 -4.33 6.67
CA ARG A 67 1.71 -5.73 7.06
C ARG A 67 1.44 -6.62 5.84
N LEU A 68 0.72 -6.13 4.85
CA LEU A 68 0.49 -6.86 3.59
C LEU A 68 1.80 -7.10 2.84
N LEU A 69 2.67 -6.10 2.75
CA LEU A 69 3.97 -6.26 2.09
C LEU A 69 4.86 -7.28 2.82
N ARG A 70 4.81 -7.31 4.17
CA ARG A 70 5.47 -8.35 4.98
C ARG A 70 4.90 -9.74 4.68
N MET A 71 3.58 -9.89 4.61
CA MET A 71 2.96 -11.18 4.21
C MET A 71 3.48 -11.65 2.85
N GLY A 72 3.61 -10.74 1.89
CA GLY A 72 4.16 -11.06 0.56
C GLY A 72 5.62 -11.53 0.64
N ARG A 73 6.46 -10.84 1.42
CA ARG A 73 7.85 -11.28 1.67
C ARG A 73 7.90 -12.67 2.28
N ASP A 74 6.97 -12.95 3.19
CA ASP A 74 6.88 -14.22 3.92
C ASP A 74 6.22 -15.34 3.07
N GLY A 75 5.92 -15.08 1.79
CA GLY A 75 5.50 -16.08 0.81
C GLY A 75 4.03 -16.04 0.40
N ALA A 76 3.22 -15.10 0.92
CA ALA A 76 1.83 -14.96 0.51
C ALA A 76 1.72 -14.56 -0.97
N SER A 77 0.82 -15.22 -1.68
CA SER A 77 0.50 -14.94 -3.08
C SER A 77 -0.19 -13.58 -3.25
N ALA A 78 -0.12 -13.02 -4.46
CA ALA A 78 -0.80 -11.76 -4.75
C ALA A 78 -2.33 -11.83 -4.50
N ASP A 79 -2.95 -13.00 -4.72
CA ASP A 79 -4.37 -13.22 -4.41
C ASP A 79 -4.65 -13.12 -2.90
N GLU A 80 -3.80 -13.72 -2.06
CA GLU A 80 -3.94 -13.65 -0.61
C GLU A 80 -3.76 -12.22 -0.10
N LEU A 81 -2.85 -11.46 -0.69
CA LEU A 81 -2.62 -10.05 -0.36
C LEU A 81 -3.81 -9.17 -0.73
N VAL A 82 -4.33 -9.32 -1.95
CA VAL A 82 -5.53 -8.61 -2.41
C VAL A 82 -6.72 -8.94 -1.50
N ALA A 83 -6.94 -10.22 -1.22
CA ALA A 83 -8.03 -10.64 -0.35
C ALA A 83 -7.88 -10.10 1.08
N ALA A 84 -6.67 -10.08 1.64
CA ALA A 84 -6.41 -9.52 2.95
C ALA A 84 -6.63 -8.00 3.00
N ALA A 85 -6.24 -7.27 1.96
CA ALA A 85 -6.47 -5.83 1.84
C ALA A 85 -7.97 -5.51 1.81
N CYS A 86 -8.72 -6.22 0.97
CA CYS A 86 -10.15 -6.02 0.83
C CYS A 86 -10.91 -6.37 2.12
N ARG A 87 -10.54 -7.48 2.79
CA ARG A 87 -11.13 -7.84 4.09
C ARG A 87 -10.93 -6.74 5.12
N TYR A 88 -9.69 -6.25 5.29
CA TYR A 88 -9.43 -5.17 6.25
C TYR A 88 -10.25 -3.91 5.95
N TRP A 89 -10.36 -3.53 4.68
CA TRP A 89 -11.11 -2.33 4.28
C TRP A 89 -12.61 -2.45 4.56
N ILE A 90 -13.19 -3.61 4.23
CA ILE A 90 -14.62 -3.90 4.42
C ILE A 90 -14.95 -4.05 5.90
N ASP A 91 -14.22 -4.90 6.62
CA ASP A 91 -14.47 -5.19 8.03
C ASP A 91 -14.23 -3.96 8.91
N GLY A 92 -13.18 -3.18 8.58
CA GLY A 92 -12.87 -1.92 9.24
C GLY A 92 -13.76 -0.76 8.78
N ASN A 93 -14.61 -0.95 7.77
CA ASN A 93 -15.52 0.05 7.24
C ASN A 93 -14.81 1.38 6.91
N ALA A 94 -13.64 1.28 6.26
CA ALA A 94 -12.74 2.41 6.01
C ALA A 94 -12.36 3.19 7.28
N GLY A 95 -12.12 2.51 8.41
CA GLY A 95 -11.82 3.17 9.69
C GLY A 95 -12.98 3.99 10.24
N GLY A 96 -14.22 3.59 9.92
CA GLY A 96 -15.44 4.36 10.23
C GLY A 96 -15.82 5.41 9.17
N HIS A 97 -15.01 5.60 8.12
CA HIS A 97 -15.32 6.50 7.01
C HIS A 97 -16.23 5.83 5.97
N HIS A 98 -17.44 5.45 6.38
CA HIS A 98 -18.36 4.64 5.57
C HIS A 98 -18.64 5.23 4.17
N ALA A 99 -18.74 6.56 4.07
CA ALA A 99 -18.97 7.25 2.80
C ALA A 99 -17.83 7.05 1.78
N ASN A 100 -16.62 6.71 2.25
CA ASN A 100 -15.44 6.52 1.40
C ASN A 100 -15.26 5.07 0.96
N VAL A 101 -16.01 4.11 1.52
CA VAL A 101 -15.93 2.69 1.16
C VAL A 101 -16.09 2.46 -0.35
N PRO A 102 -17.11 3.03 -1.03
CA PRO A 102 -17.28 2.82 -2.47
C PRO A 102 -16.11 3.35 -3.30
N LEU A 103 -15.58 4.54 -2.96
CA LEU A 103 -14.44 5.13 -3.66
C LEU A 103 -13.18 4.29 -3.45
N GLY A 104 -12.90 3.86 -2.21
CA GLY A 104 -11.76 3.00 -1.91
C GLY A 104 -11.82 1.67 -2.64
N ASN A 105 -13.01 1.06 -2.77
CA ASN A 105 -13.21 -0.17 -3.55
C ASN A 105 -12.95 0.05 -5.04
N ALA A 106 -13.46 1.15 -5.60
CA ALA A 106 -13.23 1.48 -7.01
C ALA A 106 -11.73 1.69 -7.30
N GLN A 107 -11.04 2.44 -6.44
CA GLN A 107 -9.59 2.65 -6.56
C GLN A 107 -8.78 1.37 -6.38
N ALA A 108 -9.19 0.48 -5.46
CA ALA A 108 -8.56 -0.82 -5.28
C ALA A 108 -8.69 -1.69 -6.54
N ALA A 109 -9.87 -1.74 -7.14
CA ALA A 109 -10.10 -2.48 -8.39
C ALA A 109 -9.25 -1.92 -9.54
N THR A 110 -9.13 -0.59 -9.65
CA THR A 110 -8.27 0.05 -10.66
C THR A 110 -6.79 -0.27 -10.45
N ILE A 111 -6.31 -0.28 -9.21
CA ILE A 111 -4.87 -0.45 -8.92
C ILE A 111 -4.42 -1.91 -8.88
N GLU A 112 -5.34 -2.85 -8.66
CA GLU A 112 -5.03 -4.26 -8.45
C GLU A 112 -4.10 -4.87 -9.52
N PRO A 113 -4.30 -4.65 -10.85
CA PRO A 113 -3.39 -5.17 -11.86
C PRO A 113 -1.96 -4.68 -11.68
N LEU A 114 -1.77 -3.38 -11.44
CA LEU A 114 -0.46 -2.78 -11.21
C LEU A 114 0.16 -3.29 -9.89
N PHE A 115 -0.64 -3.45 -8.84
CA PHE A 115 -0.17 -4.03 -7.59
C PHE A 115 0.42 -5.44 -7.83
N ARG A 116 -0.32 -6.30 -8.54
CA ARG A 116 0.08 -7.69 -8.84
C ARG A 116 1.38 -7.76 -9.63
N GLU A 117 1.53 -6.90 -10.64
CA GLU A 117 2.77 -6.80 -11.42
C GLU A 117 3.94 -6.30 -10.57
N THR A 118 3.70 -5.26 -9.76
CA THR A 118 4.74 -4.58 -8.99
C THR A 118 5.25 -5.45 -7.84
N ILE A 119 4.36 -6.07 -7.07
CA ILE A 119 4.72 -6.82 -5.85
C ILE A 119 5.64 -8.01 -6.17
N ALA A 120 5.40 -8.68 -7.30
CA ALA A 120 6.20 -9.82 -7.75
C ALA A 120 7.62 -9.43 -8.15
N VAL A 121 7.85 -8.17 -8.55
CA VAL A 121 9.18 -7.64 -8.88
C VAL A 121 9.84 -7.06 -7.63
N TRP A 122 9.09 -6.27 -6.89
CA TRP A 122 9.59 -5.44 -5.79
C TRP A 122 10.05 -6.25 -4.57
N LEU A 123 9.44 -7.41 -4.32
CA LEU A 123 9.85 -8.32 -3.24
C LEU A 123 11.01 -9.25 -3.61
N ARG A 124 11.49 -9.23 -4.86
CA ARG A 124 12.66 -10.05 -5.19
C ARG A 124 13.88 -9.46 -4.50
N PRO A 125 14.76 -10.30 -3.93
CA PRO A 125 16.06 -9.84 -3.47
C PRO A 125 16.75 -9.11 -4.61
N ALA A 126 17.25 -7.90 -4.37
CA ALA A 126 18.11 -7.23 -5.32
C ALA A 126 19.23 -8.20 -5.67
N LEU A 127 19.29 -8.65 -6.93
CA LEU A 127 20.36 -9.53 -7.39
C LEU A 127 21.67 -8.86 -6.98
N ALA A 128 22.39 -9.52 -6.06
CA ALA A 128 23.68 -9.05 -5.59
C ALA A 128 24.54 -8.79 -6.83
N ARG A 129 24.76 -7.50 -7.13
CA ARG A 129 25.76 -7.10 -8.12
C ARG A 129 27.09 -7.54 -7.52
N ARG A 130 27.60 -8.65 -8.04
CA ARG A 130 28.94 -9.16 -7.78
C ARG A 130 29.98 -8.15 -8.25
#